data_AF-A0A916H9W6-F1
#
_entry.id   AF-A0A916H9W6-F1
#
_cell.length_a   1.000
_cell.length_b   1.000
_cell.length_c   1.000
_cell.angle_alpha   90.00
_cell.angle_beta   90.00
_cell.angle_gamma   90.00
#
_symmetry.space_group_name_H-M   'P 1'
#
loop_
_entity.id
_entity.type
_entity.pdbx_description
1 polymer ?
#
loop_
_entity_poly.entity_id
_entity_poly.type
_entity_poly.pdbx_seq_one_letter_code
_entity_poly.pdbx_strand_id
1 'polypeptide(L)'
;MNHINLDLKRPLGQISHNLFGGFAEHLGRCIYGGLYEPGSPLADSEGIRLDVLEALKRLNMPVIRYPGGNFVSGYRWLDGVGPREERPARADLAWGAVESNHFGTDEFVRFCRKLNAEPYLAVNCGDGDLREARDWVEYCNGTSDTALVKMRRRNGAEEPHQVKYWGIGNEVDGPWQIGFKTPQEYARALTEYGKLMKWVDPSIQLIASAVSVWEKDLVERAQLMLEQAGNLIDYLGLHWYV
;
A
#
# COMPACT_ATOMS: atom_id res chain seq x y z
N MET A 1 -44.60 0.87 -12.73
CA MET A 1 -44.05 0.80 -11.35
C MET A 1 -42.97 -0.26 -11.34
N ASN A 2 -41.79 0.06 -10.82
CA ASN A 2 -40.75 -0.95 -10.63
C ASN A 2 -41.09 -1.75 -9.37
N HIS A 3 -41.03 -3.08 -9.46
CA HIS A 3 -41.25 -3.98 -8.34
C HIS A 3 -39.90 -4.58 -7.91
N ILE A 4 -39.55 -4.46 -6.63
CA ILE A 4 -38.37 -5.08 -6.02
C ILE A 4 -38.85 -6.27 -5.19
N ASN A 5 -38.30 -7.45 -5.43
CA ASN A 5 -38.59 -8.67 -4.68
C ASN A 5 -37.31 -9.17 -4.00
N LEU A 6 -37.43 -9.56 -2.72
CA LEU A 6 -36.33 -10.17 -1.96
C LEU A 6 -36.55 -11.68 -1.89
N ASP A 7 -35.71 -12.44 -2.60
CA ASP A 7 -35.72 -13.91 -2.56
C ASP A 7 -34.55 -14.43 -1.71
N LEU A 8 -34.84 -14.76 -0.45
CA LEU A 8 -33.85 -15.26 0.50
C LEU A 8 -33.27 -16.64 0.13
N LYS A 9 -33.86 -17.35 -0.85
CA LYS A 9 -33.34 -18.63 -1.35
C LYS A 9 -32.27 -18.46 -2.42
N ARG A 10 -31.99 -17.23 -2.86
CA ARG A 10 -30.98 -16.91 -3.89
C ARG A 10 -29.89 -15.97 -3.36
N PRO A 11 -29.11 -16.36 -2.32
CA PRO A 11 -27.99 -15.56 -1.88
C PRO A 11 -26.91 -15.49 -2.97
N LEU A 12 -26.29 -14.33 -3.15
CA LEU A 12 -25.19 -14.15 -4.11
C LEU A 12 -23.81 -14.50 -3.51
N GLY A 13 -23.67 -14.38 -2.19
CA GLY A 13 -22.42 -14.66 -1.49
C GLY A 13 -22.33 -13.87 -0.18
N GLN A 14 -21.20 -14.05 0.52
CA GLN A 14 -20.88 -13.27 1.69
C GLN A 14 -20.17 -11.97 1.27
N ILE A 15 -20.64 -10.84 1.79
CA ILE A 15 -19.99 -9.55 1.59
C ILE A 15 -18.68 -9.55 2.39
N SER A 16 -17.55 -9.48 1.69
CA SER A 16 -16.26 -9.27 2.34
C SER A 16 -16.21 -7.87 2.95
N HIS A 17 -15.80 -7.75 4.21
CA HIS A 17 -15.63 -6.45 4.84
C HIS A 17 -14.59 -5.60 4.09
N ASN A 18 -13.58 -6.21 3.47
CA ASN A 18 -12.52 -5.50 2.73
C ASN A 18 -13.03 -4.68 1.53
N LEU A 19 -14.30 -4.84 1.13
CA LEU A 19 -14.96 -3.96 0.17
C LEU A 19 -15.09 -2.51 0.66
N PHE A 20 -15.04 -2.29 1.98
CA PHE A 20 -15.16 -0.97 2.61
C PHE A 20 -13.80 -0.38 2.99
N GLY A 21 -12.75 -0.68 2.22
CA GLY A 21 -11.40 -0.21 2.47
C GLY A 21 -11.20 1.28 2.21
N GLY A 22 -10.08 1.81 2.71
CA GLY A 22 -9.60 3.17 2.48
C GLY A 22 -8.31 3.20 1.66
N PHE A 23 -7.93 4.40 1.25
CA PHE A 23 -6.69 4.64 0.50
C PHE A 23 -6.11 5.99 0.89
N ALA A 24 -4.83 6.00 1.27
CA ALA A 24 -4.06 7.19 1.61
C ALA A 24 -2.78 7.23 0.76
N GLU A 25 -2.58 8.35 0.07
CA GLU A 25 -1.40 8.59 -0.75
C GLU A 25 -0.67 9.85 -0.27
N HIS A 26 0.64 9.90 -0.41
CA HIS A 26 1.41 11.14 -0.38
C HIS A 26 1.07 12.01 -1.61
N LEU A 27 -0.15 12.55 -1.62
CA LEU A 27 -0.72 13.36 -2.68
C LEU A 27 -1.41 14.58 -2.07
N GLY A 28 -0.96 15.75 -2.47
CA GLY A 28 -1.54 17.03 -2.06
C GLY A 28 -1.60 17.17 -0.55
N ARG A 29 -2.81 17.16 0.01
CA ARG A 29 -3.06 17.30 1.46
C ARG A 29 -3.68 16.06 2.10
N CYS A 30 -3.55 14.89 1.47
CA CYS A 30 -4.04 13.66 2.08
C CYS A 30 -3.29 13.37 3.39
N ILE A 31 -1.96 13.30 3.33
CA ILE A 31 -1.11 13.13 4.52
C ILE A 31 -0.89 14.47 5.22
N TYR A 32 -0.09 15.36 4.63
CA TYR A 32 0.31 16.62 5.25
C TYR A 32 -0.81 17.67 5.20
N GLY A 33 -1.25 18.16 6.36
CA GLY A 33 -2.41 19.05 6.49
C GLY A 33 -3.76 18.32 6.38
N GLY A 34 -3.73 17.00 6.23
CA GLY A 34 -4.89 16.10 6.30
C GLY A 34 -4.79 15.19 7.52
N LEU A 35 -4.29 13.97 7.34
CA LEU A 35 -4.09 13.02 8.43
C LEU A 35 -3.07 13.50 9.48
N TYR A 36 -2.01 14.17 9.02
CA TYR A 36 -0.83 14.51 9.81
C TYR A 36 -0.54 16.02 9.77
N GLU A 37 -0.59 16.66 10.94
CA GLU A 37 -0.35 18.09 11.12
C GLU A 37 0.15 18.39 12.56
N PRO A 38 1.44 18.16 12.88
CA PRO A 38 1.97 18.29 14.24
C PRO A 38 1.79 19.65 14.92
N GLY A 39 1.66 20.73 14.15
CA GLY A 39 1.44 22.08 14.68
C GLY A 39 -0.03 22.41 14.99
N SER A 40 -0.96 21.52 14.67
CA SER A 40 -2.39 21.76 14.86
C SER A 40 -2.79 21.63 16.33
N PRO A 41 -3.67 22.51 16.85
CA PRO A 41 -4.25 22.33 18.19
C PRO A 41 -5.17 21.10 18.28
N LEU A 42 -5.52 20.50 17.14
CA LEU A 42 -6.32 19.29 17.03
C LEU A 42 -5.48 18.03 16.83
N ALA A 43 -4.15 18.14 16.85
CA ALA A 43 -3.27 16.98 16.71
C ALA A 43 -2.96 16.31 18.06
N ASP A 44 -2.75 14.99 18.03
CA ASP A 44 -2.17 14.28 19.17
C ASP A 44 -0.64 14.50 19.27
N SER A 45 -0.01 13.89 20.28
CA SER A 45 1.43 13.99 20.50
C SER A 45 2.29 13.41 19.37
N GLU A 46 1.70 12.59 18.50
CA GLU A 46 2.36 12.03 17.33
C GLU A 46 2.15 12.90 16.09
N GLY A 47 1.29 13.92 16.16
CA GLY A 47 0.95 14.82 15.07
C GLY A 47 -0.24 14.37 14.22
N ILE A 48 -0.97 13.33 14.63
CA ILE A 48 -2.18 12.88 13.95
C ILE A 48 -3.35 13.79 14.30
N ARG A 49 -4.09 14.26 13.30
CA ARG A 49 -5.31 15.06 13.50
C ARG A 49 -6.42 14.21 14.13
N LEU A 50 -6.74 14.49 15.39
CA LEU A 50 -7.72 13.73 16.17
C LEU A 50 -9.13 13.87 15.63
N ASP A 51 -9.52 15.05 15.16
CA ASP A 51 -10.82 15.29 14.55
C ASP A 51 -11.00 14.51 13.24
N VAL A 52 -9.94 14.39 12.44
CA VAL A 52 -9.91 13.55 11.23
C VAL A 52 -9.97 12.08 11.61
N LEU A 53 -9.18 11.64 12.60
CA LEU A 53 -9.18 10.27 13.11
C LEU A 53 -10.58 9.85 13.58
N GLU A 54 -11.28 10.68 14.36
CA GLU A 54 -12.64 10.40 14.84
C GLU A 54 -13.67 10.36 13.71
N ALA A 55 -13.50 11.17 12.67
CA ALA A 55 -14.34 11.07 11.47
C ALA A 55 -14.12 9.74 10.74
N LEU A 56 -12.87 9.31 10.58
CA LEU A 56 -12.51 8.06 9.90
C LEU A 56 -12.92 6.81 10.69
N LYS A 57 -12.87 6.83 12.03
CA LYS A 57 -13.38 5.73 12.88
C LYS A 57 -14.84 5.39 12.57
N ARG A 58 -15.66 6.38 12.22
CA ARG A 58 -17.08 6.16 11.88
C ARG A 58 -17.28 5.39 10.57
N LEU A 59 -16.26 5.36 9.71
CA LEU A 59 -16.30 4.62 8.44
C LEU A 59 -16.03 3.12 8.65
N ASN A 60 -15.40 2.74 9.77
CA ASN A 60 -15.08 1.35 10.11
C ASN A 60 -14.37 0.60 8.97
N MET A 61 -13.39 1.27 8.34
CA MET A 61 -12.61 0.70 7.25
C MET A 61 -11.74 -0.44 7.76
N PRO A 62 -11.83 -1.66 7.21
CA PRO A 62 -11.05 -2.79 7.71
C PRO A 62 -9.63 -2.83 7.16
N VAL A 63 -9.34 -2.11 6.09
CA VAL A 63 -8.02 -2.07 5.44
C VAL A 63 -7.79 -0.70 4.81
N ILE A 64 -6.56 -0.19 4.88
CA ILE A 64 -6.18 1.09 4.26
C ILE A 64 -4.91 0.90 3.44
N ARG A 65 -4.94 1.27 2.16
CA ARG A 65 -3.79 1.24 1.24
C ARG A 65 -2.89 2.47 1.41
N TYR A 66 -1.57 2.28 1.32
CA TYR A 66 -0.50 3.28 1.48
C TYR A 66 0.82 2.77 0.82
N PRO A 67 1.86 3.57 0.50
CA PRO A 67 1.99 5.03 0.54
C PRO A 67 1.41 5.73 -0.69
N GLY A 68 0.84 4.98 -1.61
CA GLY A 68 0.21 5.60 -2.73
C GLY A 68 -0.34 4.66 -3.77
N GLY A 69 -0.89 5.36 -4.75
CA GLY A 69 -0.84 5.03 -6.13
C GLY A 69 0.46 5.57 -6.71
N ASN A 70 0.39 6.59 -7.56
CA ASN A 70 1.52 6.98 -8.42
C ASN A 70 2.82 7.31 -7.67
N PHE A 71 2.70 7.89 -6.47
CA PHE A 71 3.83 8.23 -5.59
C PHE A 71 4.76 7.02 -5.31
N VAL A 72 4.19 5.82 -5.13
CA VAL A 72 4.98 4.65 -4.71
C VAL A 72 6.01 4.23 -5.75
N SER A 73 5.77 4.53 -7.03
CA SER A 73 6.59 4.09 -8.15
C SER A 73 7.94 4.83 -8.24
N GLY A 74 8.16 5.86 -7.41
CA GLY A 74 9.44 6.55 -7.20
C GLY A 74 9.87 6.62 -5.73
N TYR A 75 9.20 5.87 -4.84
CA TYR A 75 9.37 5.97 -3.39
C TYR A 75 10.42 4.98 -2.87
N ARG A 76 11.25 5.43 -1.90
CA ARG A 76 12.19 4.60 -1.15
C ARG A 76 11.75 4.52 0.31
N TRP A 77 11.25 3.37 0.74
CA TRP A 77 10.65 3.21 2.07
C TRP A 77 11.62 3.51 3.23
N LEU A 78 12.92 3.30 3.02
CA LEU A 78 13.97 3.61 3.99
C LEU A 78 14.06 5.11 4.29
N ASP A 79 13.71 5.98 3.34
CA ASP A 79 13.68 7.43 3.56
C ASP A 79 12.58 7.81 4.58
N GLY A 80 11.56 6.96 4.78
CA GLY A 80 10.42 7.19 5.67
C GLY A 80 10.49 6.49 7.03
N VAL A 81 11.62 5.98 7.47
CA VAL A 81 11.78 5.34 8.79
C VAL A 81 12.94 5.95 9.58
N GLY A 82 12.99 5.68 10.89
CA GLY A 82 14.03 6.24 11.77
C GLY A 82 13.74 7.66 12.26
N PRO A 83 14.71 8.33 12.89
CA PRO A 83 14.55 9.67 13.47
C PRO A 83 14.12 10.69 12.42
N ARG A 84 13.06 11.46 12.69
CA ARG A 84 12.38 12.30 11.68
C ARG A 84 13.31 13.34 11.07
N GLU A 85 14.12 13.94 11.91
CA GLU A 85 15.15 14.94 11.61
C GLU A 85 16.29 14.44 10.72
N GLU A 86 16.49 13.13 10.61
CA GLU A 86 17.47 12.51 9.72
C GLU A 86 16.86 12.07 8.38
N ARG A 87 15.53 12.10 8.26
CA ARG A 87 14.82 11.68 7.05
C ARG A 87 15.01 12.70 5.94
N PRO A 88 15.37 12.26 4.72
CA PRO A 88 15.65 13.18 3.64
C PRO A 88 14.38 13.63 2.94
N ALA A 89 14.33 14.91 2.56
CA ALA A 89 13.33 15.37 1.60
C ALA A 89 13.65 14.85 0.18
N ARG A 90 12.62 14.49 -0.59
CA ARG A 90 12.73 13.97 -1.96
C ARG A 90 11.79 14.72 -2.90
N ALA A 91 12.17 14.80 -4.17
CA ALA A 91 11.24 15.23 -5.20
C ALA A 91 10.27 14.08 -5.50
N ASP A 92 8.97 14.34 -5.36
CA ASP A 92 7.93 13.47 -5.87
C ASP A 92 7.64 13.85 -7.33
N LEU A 93 8.03 12.95 -8.24
CA LEU A 93 7.86 13.15 -9.67
C LEU A 93 6.43 12.86 -10.15
N ALA A 94 5.64 12.10 -9.37
CA ALA A 94 4.27 11.79 -9.74
C ALA A 94 3.37 13.03 -9.63
N TRP A 95 3.53 13.81 -8.56
CA TRP A 95 2.69 14.97 -8.28
C TRP A 95 3.43 16.32 -8.30
N GLY A 96 4.72 16.32 -8.65
CA GLY A 96 5.52 17.55 -8.76
C GLY A 96 5.68 18.26 -7.42
N ALA A 97 5.84 17.50 -6.34
CA ALA A 97 5.91 17.99 -4.97
C ALA A 97 7.27 17.69 -4.32
N VAL A 98 7.49 18.23 -3.12
CA VAL A 98 8.60 17.82 -2.25
C VAL A 98 8.02 16.99 -1.12
N GLU A 99 8.42 15.73 -1.04
CA GLU A 99 8.08 14.82 0.04
C GLU A 99 9.07 14.97 1.19
N SER A 100 8.58 15.28 2.39
CA SER A 100 9.43 15.46 3.58
C SER A 100 9.86 14.16 4.25
N ASN A 101 9.14 13.06 3.99
CA ASN A 101 9.24 11.75 4.64
C ASN A 101 8.97 11.76 6.15
N HIS A 102 8.37 12.83 6.68
CA HIS A 102 8.02 12.94 8.09
C HIS A 102 6.92 11.96 8.52
N PHE A 103 6.10 11.49 7.58
CA PHE A 103 5.11 10.44 7.79
C PHE A 103 5.47 9.22 6.93
N GLY A 104 5.88 8.12 7.56
CA GLY A 104 6.31 6.92 6.86
C GLY A 104 5.66 5.64 7.37
N THR A 105 6.37 4.53 7.21
CA THR A 105 5.85 3.19 7.52
C THR A 105 5.35 3.08 8.96
N ASP A 106 6.18 3.50 9.93
CA ASP A 106 5.88 3.31 11.34
C ASP A 106 4.70 4.20 11.78
N GLU A 107 4.64 5.45 11.30
CA GLU A 107 3.52 6.36 11.54
C GLU A 107 2.22 5.82 10.95
N PHE A 108 2.27 5.31 9.71
CA PHE A 108 1.09 4.75 9.03
C PHE A 108 0.54 3.52 9.74
N VAL A 109 1.40 2.61 10.18
CA VAL A 109 0.96 1.40 10.92
C VAL A 109 0.32 1.80 12.25
N ARG A 110 0.90 2.76 12.99
CA ARG A 110 0.28 3.28 14.23
C ARG A 110 -1.06 3.94 13.96
N PHE A 111 -1.17 4.71 12.88
CA PHE A 111 -2.43 5.31 12.45
C PHE A 111 -3.50 4.25 12.15
N CYS A 112 -3.17 3.19 11.39
CA CYS A 112 -4.08 2.09 11.10
C CYS A 112 -4.55 1.39 12.39
N ARG A 113 -3.64 1.16 13.35
CA ARG A 113 -3.98 0.58 14.67
C ARG A 113 -4.96 1.45 15.45
N LYS A 114 -4.83 2.78 15.41
CA LYS A 114 -5.80 3.71 16.05
C LYS A 114 -7.20 3.64 15.42
N LEU A 115 -7.29 3.23 14.15
CA LEU A 115 -8.54 3.03 13.42
C LEU A 115 -9.08 1.60 13.50
N ASN A 116 -8.34 0.66 14.10
CA ASN A 116 -8.64 -0.77 14.01
C ASN A 116 -8.73 -1.27 12.56
N ALA A 117 -7.82 -0.78 11.72
CA ALA A 117 -7.70 -1.14 10.31
C ALA A 117 -6.40 -1.89 10.04
N GLU A 118 -6.42 -2.81 9.08
CA GLU A 118 -5.23 -3.47 8.58
C GLU A 118 -4.43 -2.54 7.64
N PRO A 119 -3.10 -2.43 7.79
CA PRO A 119 -2.28 -1.74 6.81
C PRO A 119 -2.16 -2.58 5.52
N TYR A 120 -2.37 -1.93 4.38
CA TYR A 120 -1.99 -2.44 3.06
C TYR A 120 -0.85 -1.56 2.53
N LEU A 121 0.36 -2.12 2.43
CA LEU A 121 1.52 -1.45 1.83
C LEU A 121 1.71 -1.80 0.35
N ALA A 122 1.90 -0.80 -0.51
CA ALA A 122 2.35 -1.00 -1.88
C ALA A 122 3.88 -0.84 -1.94
N VAL A 123 4.57 -1.76 -2.62
CA VAL A 123 6.02 -1.66 -2.87
C VAL A 123 6.31 -0.94 -4.19
N ASN A 124 7.44 -0.26 -4.24
CA ASN A 124 7.92 0.37 -5.47
C ASN A 124 8.31 -0.70 -6.50
N CYS A 125 7.45 -0.87 -7.52
CA CYS A 125 7.73 -1.64 -8.72
C CYS A 125 7.73 -0.72 -9.96
N GLY A 126 8.09 0.55 -9.78
CA GLY A 126 8.36 1.52 -10.84
C GLY A 126 9.85 1.53 -11.15
N ASP A 127 10.59 2.39 -10.45
CA ASP A 127 12.06 2.52 -10.51
C ASP A 127 12.82 1.81 -9.37
N GLY A 128 12.11 1.26 -8.38
CA GLY A 128 12.68 0.48 -7.29
C GLY A 128 13.11 -0.93 -7.70
N ASP A 129 13.70 -1.67 -6.77
CA ASP A 129 14.15 -3.04 -6.99
C ASP A 129 13.48 -4.09 -6.07
N LEU A 130 13.65 -5.36 -6.43
CA LEU A 130 13.07 -6.49 -5.68
C LEU A 130 13.71 -6.70 -4.29
N ARG A 131 14.88 -6.11 -4.02
CA ARG A 131 15.55 -6.14 -2.72
C ARG A 131 14.88 -5.15 -1.80
N GLU A 132 14.61 -3.92 -2.25
CA GLU A 132 13.89 -2.95 -1.43
C GLU A 132 12.52 -3.48 -1.00
N ALA A 133 11.80 -4.17 -1.90
CA ALA A 133 10.51 -4.78 -1.59
C ALA A 133 10.60 -5.88 -0.52
N ARG A 134 11.50 -6.86 -0.68
CA ARG A 134 11.65 -7.95 0.31
C ARG A 134 12.18 -7.42 1.66
N ASP A 135 13.08 -6.44 1.62
CA ASP A 135 13.68 -5.84 2.82
C ASP A 135 12.62 -5.05 3.61
N TRP A 136 11.64 -4.44 2.92
CA TRP A 136 10.50 -3.80 3.58
C TRP A 136 9.59 -4.81 4.29
N VAL A 137 9.35 -5.98 3.68
CA VAL A 137 8.63 -7.09 4.32
C VAL A 137 9.40 -7.57 5.55
N GLU A 138 10.74 -7.69 5.47
CA GLU A 138 11.56 -8.12 6.61
C GLU A 138 11.52 -7.10 7.76
N TYR A 139 11.64 -5.81 7.43
CA TYR A 139 11.48 -4.74 8.41
C TYR A 139 10.12 -4.83 9.13
N CYS A 140 9.03 -4.97 8.37
CA CYS A 140 7.69 -4.99 8.92
C CYS A 140 7.37 -6.28 9.69
N ASN A 141 7.73 -7.45 9.16
CA ASN A 141 7.19 -8.73 9.63
C ASN A 141 8.26 -9.64 10.25
N GLY A 142 9.56 -9.35 10.06
CA GLY A 142 10.64 -10.19 10.55
C GLY A 142 10.72 -10.26 12.08
N THR A 143 11.08 -11.44 12.58
CA THR A 143 11.27 -11.73 14.01
C THR A 143 12.72 -12.07 14.38
N SER A 144 13.51 -12.49 13.39
CA SER A 144 14.93 -12.84 13.53
C SER A 144 15.80 -11.63 13.89
N ASP A 145 16.98 -11.88 14.44
CA ASP A 145 17.90 -10.82 14.92
C ASP A 145 18.74 -10.18 13.79
N THR A 146 18.09 -9.78 12.70
CA THR A 146 18.72 -9.18 11.52
C THR A 146 18.87 -7.67 11.65
N ALA A 147 19.62 -7.05 10.74
CA ALA A 147 19.84 -5.60 10.75
C ALA A 147 18.52 -4.81 10.60
N LEU A 148 17.60 -5.28 9.74
CA LEU A 148 16.32 -4.61 9.49
C LEU A 148 15.36 -4.76 10.67
N VAL A 149 15.31 -5.93 11.31
CA VAL A 149 14.50 -6.12 12.53
C VAL A 149 15.06 -5.29 13.69
N LYS A 150 16.39 -5.27 13.88
CA LYS A 150 17.05 -4.38 14.85
C LYS A 150 16.78 -2.91 14.58
N MET A 151 16.73 -2.52 13.30
CA MET A 151 16.36 -1.17 12.91
C MET A 151 14.92 -0.85 13.31
N ARG A 152 13.95 -1.72 13.01
CA ARG A 152 12.55 -1.55 13.44
C ARG A 152 12.44 -1.37 14.96
N ARG A 153 13.10 -2.24 15.73
CA ARG A 153 13.14 -2.16 17.20
C ARG A 153 13.70 -0.83 17.68
N ARG A 154 14.84 -0.39 17.12
CA ARG A 154 15.46 0.91 17.43
C ARG A 154 14.57 2.10 17.07
N ASN A 155 13.76 1.96 16.03
CA ASN A 155 12.77 2.97 15.62
C ASN A 155 11.50 2.99 16.50
N GLY A 156 11.45 2.18 17.56
CA GLY A 156 10.39 2.19 18.56
C GLY A 156 9.30 1.13 18.37
N ALA A 157 9.44 0.23 17.39
CA ALA A 157 8.52 -0.88 17.17
C ALA A 157 9.20 -2.23 17.50
N GLU A 158 9.09 -2.64 18.76
CA GLU A 158 9.69 -3.89 19.25
C GLU A 158 9.09 -5.11 18.54
N GLU A 159 7.77 -5.23 18.60
CA GLU A 159 7.01 -6.27 17.91
C GLU A 159 6.91 -6.00 16.41
N PRO A 160 6.80 -7.05 15.57
CA PRO A 160 6.52 -6.88 14.15
C PRO A 160 5.25 -6.07 13.90
N HIS A 161 5.25 -5.31 12.80
CA HIS A 161 4.07 -4.61 12.32
C HIS A 161 2.97 -5.56 11.86
N GLN A 162 3.34 -6.77 11.42
CA GLN A 162 2.44 -7.81 10.92
C GLN A 162 1.58 -7.33 9.74
N VAL A 163 2.21 -6.62 8.79
CA VAL A 163 1.52 -6.14 7.60
C VAL A 163 1.12 -7.33 6.74
N LYS A 164 -0.19 -7.53 6.59
CA LYS A 164 -0.74 -8.67 5.86
C LYS A 164 -0.84 -8.42 4.36
N TYR A 165 -1.26 -7.23 3.94
CA TYR A 165 -1.61 -6.94 2.55
C TYR A 165 -0.49 -6.16 1.85
N TRP A 166 -0.03 -6.68 0.71
CA TRP A 166 1.08 -6.09 -0.04
C TRP A 166 0.78 -5.99 -1.54
N GLY A 167 0.80 -4.77 -2.06
CA GLY A 167 0.63 -4.49 -3.49
C GLY A 167 1.97 -4.40 -4.18
N ILE A 168 2.12 -5.02 -5.35
CA ILE A 168 3.37 -4.97 -6.11
C ILE A 168 3.26 -3.91 -7.20
N GLY A 169 3.72 -2.70 -6.90
CA GLY A 169 3.62 -1.54 -7.79
C GLY A 169 2.24 -0.87 -7.77
N ASN A 170 2.06 0.05 -8.73
CA ASN A 170 0.83 0.81 -8.94
C ASN A 170 0.67 1.12 -10.43
N GLU A 171 -0.55 0.99 -10.95
CA GLU A 171 -0.99 1.35 -12.31
C GLU A 171 0.05 1.18 -13.41
N VAL A 172 0.81 0.08 -13.37
CA VAL A 172 2.03 -0.08 -14.18
C VAL A 172 1.76 -0.11 -15.68
N ASP A 173 0.49 -0.18 -16.07
CA ASP A 173 -0.05 -0.15 -17.42
C ASP A 173 -0.31 1.26 -17.97
N GLY A 174 -0.16 2.31 -17.15
CA GLY A 174 -0.35 3.70 -17.55
C GLY A 174 0.95 4.38 -18.02
N PRO A 175 0.98 5.09 -19.17
CA PRO A 175 2.16 5.82 -19.62
C PRO A 175 2.55 7.02 -18.72
N TRP A 176 1.66 7.43 -17.81
CA TRP A 176 1.96 8.44 -16.78
C TRP A 176 2.79 7.89 -15.62
N GLN A 177 2.94 6.57 -15.50
CA GLN A 177 3.65 5.97 -14.39
C GLN A 177 5.16 5.95 -14.57
N ILE A 178 5.85 6.27 -13.47
CA ILE A 178 7.28 5.99 -13.34
C ILE A 178 7.46 4.48 -13.49
N GLY A 179 8.24 4.08 -14.49
CA GLY A 179 8.49 2.69 -14.79
C GLY A 179 7.26 1.95 -15.32
N PHE A 180 6.48 2.54 -16.24
CA PHE A 180 5.51 1.83 -17.09
C PHE A 180 6.06 0.48 -17.58
N LYS A 181 5.21 -0.55 -17.61
CA LYS A 181 5.56 -1.92 -18.00
C LYS A 181 4.55 -2.50 -18.97
N THR A 182 5.04 -3.10 -20.04
CA THR A 182 4.28 -4.02 -20.90
C THR A 182 3.72 -5.20 -20.08
N PRO A 183 2.71 -5.92 -20.59
CA PRO A 183 2.20 -7.14 -19.95
C PRO A 183 3.30 -8.14 -19.55
N GLN A 184 4.27 -8.38 -20.44
CA GLN A 184 5.38 -9.32 -20.22
C GLN A 184 6.34 -8.84 -19.14
N GLU A 185 6.75 -7.57 -19.19
CA GLU A 185 7.65 -6.97 -18.21
C GLU A 185 7.04 -7.02 -16.81
N TYR A 186 5.75 -6.70 -16.69
CA TYR A 186 5.09 -6.72 -15.40
C TYR A 186 4.86 -8.14 -14.88
N ALA A 187 4.41 -9.09 -15.71
CA ALA A 187 4.24 -10.47 -15.27
C ALA A 187 5.56 -11.07 -14.75
N ARG A 188 6.68 -10.76 -15.42
CA ARG A 188 8.02 -11.18 -14.97
C ARG A 188 8.43 -10.51 -13.67
N ALA A 189 8.24 -9.19 -13.55
CA ALA A 189 8.55 -8.44 -12.34
C ALA A 189 7.70 -8.93 -11.15
N LEU A 190 6.38 -9.04 -11.32
CA LEU A 190 5.44 -9.53 -10.33
C LEU A 190 5.86 -10.90 -9.77
N THR A 191 6.29 -11.81 -10.64
CA THR A 191 6.76 -13.15 -10.25
C THR A 191 7.98 -13.08 -9.34
N GLU A 192 9.00 -12.29 -9.70
CA GLU A 192 10.25 -12.24 -8.94
C GLU A 192 10.11 -11.42 -7.64
N TYR A 193 9.37 -10.31 -7.67
CA TYR A 193 9.02 -9.55 -6.45
C TYR A 193 8.22 -10.43 -5.49
N GLY A 194 7.12 -11.03 -5.98
CA GLY A 194 6.25 -11.85 -5.14
C GLY A 194 6.95 -13.05 -4.52
N LYS A 195 7.83 -13.72 -5.29
CA LYS A 195 8.64 -14.83 -4.79
C LYS A 195 9.55 -14.41 -3.63
N LEU A 196 10.30 -13.31 -3.78
CA LEU A 196 11.21 -12.85 -2.73
C LEU A 196 10.47 -12.35 -1.49
N MET A 197 9.35 -11.65 -1.67
CA MET A 197 8.51 -11.21 -0.56
C MET A 197 7.94 -12.41 0.22
N LYS A 198 7.41 -13.43 -0.46
CA LYS A 198 6.90 -14.66 0.17
C LYS A 198 8.00 -15.54 0.79
N TRP A 199 9.25 -15.46 0.31
CA TRP A 199 10.37 -16.13 0.97
C TRP A 199 10.72 -15.49 2.32
N VAL A 200 10.48 -14.19 2.49
CA VAL A 200 10.63 -13.51 3.77
C VAL A 200 9.45 -13.85 4.69
N ASP A 201 8.23 -13.73 4.19
CA ASP A 201 7.02 -14.06 4.94
C ASP A 201 5.99 -14.74 4.02
N PRO A 202 5.80 -16.06 4.12
CA PRO A 202 4.87 -16.79 3.25
C PRO A 202 3.39 -16.50 3.58
N SER A 203 3.10 -15.86 4.72
CA SER A 203 1.73 -15.59 5.18
C SER A 203 1.11 -14.31 4.62
N ILE A 204 1.92 -13.42 4.03
CA ILE A 204 1.43 -12.19 3.40
C ILE A 204 0.47 -12.50 2.26
N GLN A 205 -0.42 -11.56 1.95
CA GLN A 205 -1.29 -11.63 0.79
C GLN A 205 -0.83 -10.61 -0.26
N LEU A 206 -0.57 -11.09 -1.49
CA LEU A 206 -0.05 -10.26 -2.56
C LEU A 206 -1.16 -9.78 -3.50
N ILE A 207 -1.13 -8.50 -3.85
CA ILE A 207 -2.04 -7.85 -4.78
C ILE A 207 -1.24 -7.41 -6.02
N ALA A 208 -1.63 -7.93 -7.19
CA ALA A 208 -1.05 -7.48 -8.46
C ALA A 208 -1.72 -6.18 -8.93
N SER A 209 -0.94 -5.20 -9.38
CA SER A 209 -1.44 -4.00 -10.05
C SER A 209 -1.88 -4.37 -11.47
N ALA A 210 -3.16 -4.73 -11.60
CA ALA A 210 -3.63 -5.45 -12.78
C ALA A 210 -4.13 -4.52 -13.88
N VAL A 211 -5.04 -3.60 -13.57
CA VAL A 211 -5.75 -2.82 -14.59
C VAL A 211 -6.04 -1.41 -14.12
N SER A 212 -5.63 -0.45 -14.94
CA SER A 212 -5.96 0.97 -14.82
C SER A 212 -6.38 1.55 -16.18
N VAL A 213 -5.87 0.98 -17.27
CA VAL A 213 -6.25 1.29 -18.65
C VAL A 213 -7.20 0.20 -19.17
N TRP A 214 -8.49 0.54 -19.34
CA TRP A 214 -9.55 -0.43 -19.68
C TRP A 214 -9.74 -0.68 -21.19
N GLU A 215 -8.73 -0.37 -21.99
CA GLU A 215 -8.83 -0.48 -23.46
C GLU A 215 -7.82 -1.47 -24.02
N LYS A 216 -6.52 -1.23 -23.80
CA LYS A 216 -5.44 -1.94 -24.48
C LYS A 216 -4.78 -2.98 -23.57
N ASP A 217 -4.51 -4.16 -24.12
CA ASP A 217 -3.74 -5.26 -23.53
C ASP A 217 -4.30 -5.84 -22.21
N LEU A 218 -5.52 -5.44 -21.80
CA LEU A 218 -6.19 -5.91 -20.58
C LEU A 218 -6.20 -7.43 -20.45
N VAL A 219 -6.66 -8.12 -21.51
CA VAL A 219 -6.78 -9.58 -21.51
C VAL A 219 -5.41 -10.25 -21.42
N GLU A 220 -4.46 -9.79 -22.23
CA GLU A 220 -3.09 -10.33 -22.25
C GLU A 220 -2.38 -10.11 -20.91
N ARG A 221 -2.53 -8.92 -20.31
CA ARG A 221 -1.97 -8.59 -19.00
C ARG A 221 -2.52 -9.51 -17.91
N ALA A 222 -3.84 -9.62 -17.81
CA ALA A 222 -4.48 -10.52 -16.86
C ALA A 222 -4.01 -11.97 -17.04
N GLN A 223 -3.98 -12.45 -18.28
CA GLN A 223 -3.54 -13.81 -18.60
C GLN A 223 -2.09 -14.07 -18.17
N LEU A 224 -1.14 -13.22 -18.59
CA LEU A 224 0.28 -13.40 -18.28
C LEU A 224 0.58 -13.32 -16.78
N MET A 225 -0.10 -12.43 -16.05
CA MET A 225 0.03 -12.37 -14.60
C MET A 225 -0.41 -13.68 -13.93
N LEU A 226 -1.56 -14.23 -14.35
CA LEU A 226 -2.08 -15.48 -13.79
C LEU A 226 -1.22 -16.69 -14.18
N GLU A 227 -0.74 -16.75 -15.42
CA GLU A 227 0.12 -17.84 -15.90
C GLU A 227 1.48 -17.87 -15.20
N GLN A 228 2.11 -16.71 -14.98
CA GLN A 228 3.47 -16.64 -14.41
C GLN A 228 3.48 -16.54 -12.88
N ALA A 229 2.53 -15.81 -12.30
CA ALA A 229 2.52 -15.46 -10.88
C ALA A 229 1.26 -15.93 -10.13
N GLY A 230 0.33 -16.65 -10.77
CA GLY A 230 -0.96 -17.04 -10.18
C GLY A 230 -0.86 -17.82 -8.86
N ASN A 231 0.21 -18.59 -8.66
CA ASN A 231 0.46 -19.32 -7.41
C ASN A 231 1.06 -18.44 -6.29
N LEU A 232 1.43 -17.20 -6.58
CA LEU A 232 2.03 -16.26 -5.64
C LEU A 232 1.04 -15.17 -5.20
N ILE A 233 0.14 -14.76 -6.09
CA ILE A 233 -0.78 -13.65 -5.87
C ILE A 233 -2.12 -14.11 -5.30
N ASP A 234 -2.69 -13.26 -4.45
CA ASP A 234 -3.96 -13.50 -3.77
C ASP A 234 -5.09 -12.64 -4.37
N TYR A 235 -4.76 -11.48 -4.95
CA TYR A 235 -5.73 -10.54 -5.53
C TYR A 235 -5.21 -9.83 -6.79
N LEU A 236 -6.15 -9.36 -7.62
CA LEU A 236 -5.91 -8.44 -8.73
C LEU A 236 -6.48 -7.05 -8.38
N GLY A 237 -5.66 -6.02 -8.50
CA GLY A 237 -6.03 -4.62 -8.31
C GLY A 237 -6.58 -4.01 -9.60
N LEU A 238 -7.82 -3.53 -9.55
CA LEU A 238 -8.54 -2.92 -10.66
C LEU A 238 -8.91 -1.49 -10.28
N HIS A 239 -8.59 -0.52 -11.12
CA HIS A 239 -8.79 0.91 -10.84
C HIS A 239 -9.83 1.47 -11.82
N TRP A 240 -10.91 2.06 -11.32
CA TRP A 240 -11.99 2.59 -12.14
C TRP A 240 -12.49 3.91 -11.55
N TYR A 241 -12.46 4.96 -12.36
CA TYR A 241 -12.92 6.31 -11.99
C TYR A 241 -14.05 6.73 -12.95
N VAL A 242 -15.10 7.38 -12.45
CA VAL A 242 -16.29 7.81 -13.21
C VAL A 242 -16.58 9.29 -13.04
#